data_AF-A0A3N4L7V0-F1
#
_entry.id   AF-A0A3N4L7V0-F1
#
_cell.length_a   1.000
_cell.length_b   1.000
_cell.length_c   1.000
_cell.angle_alpha   90.00
_cell.angle_beta   90.00
_cell.angle_gamma   90.00
#
_symmetry.space_group_name_H-M   'P 1'
#
loop_
_entity.id
_entity.type
_entity.pdbx_description
1 polymer ?
#
loop_
_entity_poly.entity_id
_entity_poly.type
_entity_poly.pdbx_seq_one_letter_code
_entity_poly.pdbx_strand_id
1 'polypeptide(L)'
;MSLGFGIGDILAVSRLALDVYSAYKDAPEDFRNISHEIKSLHIIIDRHKDEFRDKTLNLDEERQLREILQGCTIVLEDLDKLRIKYMSLGSAQGSSAQAVDRIKWSQENIVELRARLTSNTTLLNTFMTR
;
A
#
# COMPACT_ATOMS: atom_id res chain seq x y z
N MET A 1 29.65 -9.74 2.51
CA MET A 1 28.87 -9.20 1.37
C MET A 1 27.55 -8.71 1.91
N SER A 2 27.39 -7.40 2.13
CA SER A 2 26.09 -6.83 2.51
C SER A 2 25.35 -6.42 1.24
N LEU A 3 24.49 -7.32 0.76
CA LEU A 3 23.38 -7.01 -0.15
C LEU A 3 22.13 -7.11 0.72
N GLY A 4 21.89 -6.12 1.58
CA GLY A 4 20.89 -6.26 2.63
C GLY A 4 20.11 -4.98 2.81
N PHE A 5 18.99 -4.85 2.10
CA PHE A 5 17.97 -3.81 2.27
C PHE A 5 18.49 -2.37 2.18
N GLY A 6 18.33 -1.77 1.00
CA GLY A 6 18.85 -0.43 0.73
C GLY A 6 17.75 0.60 0.49
N ILE A 7 18.18 1.84 0.23
CA ILE A 7 17.29 2.91 -0.26
C ILE A 7 16.51 2.49 -1.52
N GLY A 8 17.03 1.55 -2.31
CA GLY A 8 16.35 0.98 -3.47
C GLY A 8 15.03 0.28 -3.12
N ASP A 9 14.98 -0.46 -2.01
CA ASP A 9 13.76 -1.16 -1.57
C ASP A 9 12.70 -0.15 -1.11
N ILE A 10 13.11 0.89 -0.37
CA ILE A 10 12.23 1.98 0.06
C ILE A 10 11.63 2.73 -1.12
N LEU A 11 12.47 3.07 -2.11
CA LEU A 11 12.03 3.73 -3.34
C LEU A 11 11.10 2.83 -4.16
N ALA A 12 11.33 1.52 -4.18
CA ALA A 12 10.46 0.56 -4.83
C ALA A 12 9.07 0.53 -4.18
N VAL A 13 8.97 0.50 -2.85
CA VAL A 13 7.69 0.58 -2.14
C VAL A 13 6.99 1.91 -2.38
N SER A 14 7.73 3.03 -2.36
CA SER A 14 7.18 4.36 -2.66
C SER A 14 6.58 4.44 -4.06
N ARG A 15 7.29 3.87 -5.05
CA ARG A 15 6.82 3.81 -6.44
C ARG A 15 5.60 2.91 -6.59
N LEU A 16 5.62 1.73 -5.97
CA LEU A 16 4.48 0.83 -5.95
C LEU A 16 3.24 1.52 -5.33
N ALA A 17 3.41 2.24 -4.23
CA ALA A 17 2.33 3.01 -3.61
C ALA A 17 1.77 4.08 -4.57
N LEU A 18 2.63 4.79 -5.29
CA LEU A 18 2.21 5.80 -6.27
C LEU A 18 1.47 5.17 -7.47
N ASP A 19 1.94 4.03 -7.97
CA ASP A 19 1.33 3.30 -9.08
C ASP A 19 -0.06 2.77 -8.67
N VAL A 20 -0.17 2.14 -7.50
CA VAL A 20 -1.45 1.69 -6.94
C VAL A 20 -2.37 2.89 -6.70
N TYR A 21 -1.90 3.99 -6.11
CA TYR A 21 -2.68 5.22 -5.95
C TYR A 21 -3.20 5.74 -7.30
N SER A 22 -2.35 5.78 -8.32
CA SER A 22 -2.72 6.27 -9.65
C SER A 22 -3.76 5.40 -10.32
N ALA A 23 -3.80 4.10 -10.02
CA ALA A 23 -4.82 3.20 -10.52
C ALA A 23 -6.13 3.26 -9.70
N TYR A 24 -6.06 3.76 -8.46
CA TYR A 24 -7.20 3.92 -7.57
C TYR A 24 -7.84 5.31 -7.63
N LYS A 25 -7.11 6.36 -8.07
CA LYS A 25 -7.65 7.72 -8.22
C LYS A 25 -8.81 7.80 -9.22
N ASP A 26 -8.81 6.90 -10.20
CA ASP A 26 -9.84 6.77 -11.24
C ASP A 26 -10.90 5.71 -10.87
N ALA A 27 -10.78 5.09 -9.69
CA ALA A 27 -11.72 4.10 -9.20
C ALA A 27 -12.98 4.77 -8.60
N PRO A 28 -14.09 4.02 -8.47
CA PRO A 28 -15.34 4.51 -7.87
C PRO A 28 -15.14 5.09 -6.45
N GLU A 29 -16.07 5.95 -6.02
CA GLU A 29 -16.00 6.68 -4.75
C GLU A 29 -15.78 5.75 -3.52
N ASP A 30 -16.23 4.49 -3.60
CA ASP A 30 -15.99 3.45 -2.59
C ASP A 30 -14.50 3.22 -2.27
N PHE A 31 -13.61 3.52 -3.22
CA PHE A 31 -12.16 3.36 -3.08
C PHE A 31 -11.43 4.64 -2.64
N ARG A 32 -12.15 5.74 -2.44
CA ARG A 32 -11.54 7.04 -2.11
C ARG A 32 -10.77 7.00 -0.80
N ASN A 33 -11.34 6.36 0.21
CA ASN A 33 -10.71 6.26 1.54
C ASN A 33 -9.38 5.51 1.49
N ILE A 34 -9.31 4.39 0.78
CA ILE A 34 -8.07 3.64 0.67
C ILE A 34 -7.04 4.35 -0.22
N SER A 35 -7.50 5.09 -1.23
CA SER A 35 -6.65 5.97 -2.05
C SER A 35 -5.94 7.02 -1.20
N HIS A 36 -6.65 7.61 -0.23
CA HIS A 36 -6.06 8.56 0.72
C HIS A 36 -4.99 7.91 1.60
N GLU A 37 -5.21 6.67 2.06
CA GLU A 37 -4.23 5.96 2.87
C GLU A 37 -2.99 5.55 2.08
N ILE A 38 -3.15 5.06 0.84
CA ILE A 38 -2.03 4.76 -0.06
C ILE A 38 -1.19 6.03 -0.32
N LYS A 39 -1.86 7.15 -0.56
CA LYS A 39 -1.20 8.45 -0.72
C LYS A 39 -0.44 8.87 0.54
N SER A 40 -1.03 8.64 1.72
CA SER A 40 -0.37 8.94 2.99
C SER A 40 0.90 8.11 3.18
N LEU A 41 0.86 6.81 2.85
CA LEU A 41 2.04 5.94 2.88
C LEU A 41 3.13 6.47 1.95
N HIS A 42 2.78 6.81 0.71
CA HIS A 42 3.73 7.39 -0.26
C HIS A 42 4.38 8.68 0.27
N ILE A 43 3.59 9.59 0.85
CA ILE A 43 4.11 10.86 1.41
C ILE A 43 5.08 10.60 2.56
N ILE A 44 4.79 9.66 3.45
CA ILE A 44 5.70 9.33 4.56
C ILE A 44 7.00 8.77 4.01
N ILE A 45 6.94 7.82 3.09
CA ILE A 45 8.15 7.24 2.49
C ILE A 45 8.96 8.31 1.75
N ASP A 46 8.31 9.17 0.94
CA ASP A 46 9.00 10.20 0.16
C ASP A 46 9.62 11.28 1.04
N ARG A 47 8.93 11.70 2.11
CA ARG A 47 9.44 12.69 3.07
C ARG A 47 10.75 12.22 3.71
N HIS A 48 10.82 10.95 4.07
CA HIS A 48 11.94 10.43 4.83
C HIS A 48 12.96 9.67 3.98
N LYS A 49 12.84 9.70 2.64
CA LYS A 49 13.78 9.01 1.73
C LYS A 49 15.23 9.48 1.91
N ASP A 50 15.43 10.77 2.20
CA ASP A 50 16.74 11.37 2.39
C ASP A 50 17.30 10.97 3.76
N GLU A 51 16.45 10.88 4.79
CA GLU A 51 16.83 10.36 6.10
C GLU A 51 17.26 8.89 6.01
N PHE A 52 16.57 8.07 5.20
CA PHE A 52 17.01 6.69 4.94
C PHE A 52 18.35 6.59 4.22
N ARG A 53 18.73 7.61 3.45
CA ARG A 53 20.01 7.63 2.74
C ARG A 53 21.18 7.84 3.71
N ASP A 54 20.96 8.65 4.72
CA ASP A 54 22.00 9.11 5.64
C ASP A 54 21.97 8.38 6.99
N LYS A 55 20.88 7.66 7.32
CA LYS A 55 20.74 6.89 8.57
C LYS A 55 21.51 5.58 8.48
N THR A 56 22.51 5.43 9.36
CA THR A 56 23.20 4.15 9.57
C THR A 56 22.36 3.30 10.52
N LEU A 57 21.72 2.27 9.99
CA LEU A 57 20.90 1.33 10.77
C LEU A 57 21.76 0.20 11.33
N ASN A 58 21.44 -0.27 12.53
CA ASN A 58 21.99 -1.52 13.04
C ASN A 58 21.20 -2.73 12.49
N LEU A 59 21.72 -3.95 12.66
CA LEU A 59 21.12 -5.18 12.11
C LEU A 59 19.66 -5.41 12.56
N ASP A 60 19.32 -5.01 13.79
CA ASP A 60 17.95 -5.14 14.31
C ASP A 60 17.01 -4.13 13.68
N GLU A 61 17.46 -2.88 13.50
CA GLU A 61 16.73 -1.82 12.82
C GLU A 61 16.52 -2.13 11.33
N GLU A 62 17.54 -2.64 10.64
CA GLU A 62 17.42 -3.09 9.24
C GLU A 62 16.40 -4.20 9.10
N ARG A 63 16.40 -5.17 10.03
CA ARG A 63 15.42 -6.26 10.05
C ARG A 63 14.00 -5.74 10.28
N GLN A 64 13.80 -4.86 11.26
CA GLN A 64 12.49 -4.27 11.55
C GLN A 64 11.96 -3.46 10.36
N LEU A 65 12.82 -2.62 9.76
CA LEU A 65 12.46 -1.84 8.58
C LEU A 65 12.08 -2.75 7.41
N ARG A 66 12.81 -3.84 7.20
CA ARG A 66 12.51 -4.83 6.17
C ARG A 66 11.14 -5.46 6.39
N GLU A 67 10.82 -5.88 7.61
CA GLU A 67 9.51 -6.45 7.94
C GLU A 67 8.37 -5.47 7.66
N ILE A 68 8.54 -4.20 8.05
CA ILE A 68 7.53 -3.14 7.82
C ILE A 68 7.33 -2.88 6.32
N LEU A 69 8.42 -2.73 5.56
CA LEU A 69 8.32 -2.47 4.12
C LEU A 69 7.79 -3.67 3.34
N GLN A 70 8.13 -4.90 3.77
CA GLN A 70 7.55 -6.11 3.20
C GLN A 70 6.03 -6.17 3.49
N GLY A 71 5.62 -5.80 4.71
CA GLY A 71 4.21 -5.66 5.07
C GLY A 71 3.48 -4.64 4.18
N CYS A 72 4.08 -3.47 3.95
CA CYS A 72 3.56 -2.45 3.02
C CYS A 72 3.40 -3.02 1.60
N THR A 73 4.44 -3.71 1.10
CA THR A 73 4.48 -4.28 -0.25
C THR A 73 3.34 -5.28 -0.45
N ILE A 74 3.17 -6.22 0.48
CA ILE A 74 2.12 -7.25 0.40
C ILE A 74 0.73 -6.59 0.36
N VAL A 75 0.49 -5.58 1.19
CA VAL A 75 -0.81 -4.87 1.20
C VAL A 75 -1.06 -4.13 -0.13
N LEU A 76 -0.03 -3.48 -0.68
CA LEU A 76 -0.12 -2.80 -1.97
C LEU A 76 -0.38 -3.79 -3.13
N GLU A 77 0.27 -4.96 -3.13
CA GLU A 77 0.00 -6.02 -4.09
C GLU A 77 -1.41 -6.60 -3.96
N ASP A 78 -1.89 -6.80 -2.73
CA ASP A 78 -3.25 -7.27 -2.47
C ASP A 78 -4.30 -6.26 -2.97
N LEU A 79 -4.00 -4.96 -2.84
CA LEU A 79 -4.82 -3.89 -3.43
C LEU A 79 -4.81 -3.96 -4.96
N ASP A 80 -3.65 -4.14 -5.58
CA ASP A 80 -3.55 -4.28 -7.03
C ASP A 80 -4.38 -5.46 -7.56
N LYS A 81 -4.29 -6.62 -6.89
CA LYS A 81 -5.10 -7.81 -7.18
C LYS A 81 -6.59 -7.54 -7.01
N LEU A 82 -6.97 -6.83 -5.94
CA LEU A 82 -8.35 -6.47 -5.66
C LEU A 82 -8.92 -5.59 -6.77
N ARG A 83 -8.16 -4.62 -7.26
CA ARG A 83 -8.54 -3.78 -8.40
C ARG A 83 -8.76 -4.61 -9.66
N ILE A 84 -7.83 -5.52 -10.00
CA ILE A 84 -7.94 -6.38 -11.18
C ILE A 84 -9.24 -7.22 -11.12
N LYS A 85 -9.51 -7.83 -9.96
CA LYS A 85 -10.75 -8.59 -9.74
C LYS A 85 -11.99 -7.71 -9.78
N TYR A 86 -11.92 -6.50 -9.24
CA TYR A 86 -13.01 -5.53 -9.32
C TYR A 86 -13.32 -5.15 -10.77
N MET A 87 -12.31 -4.95 -11.63
CA MET A 87 -12.50 -4.67 -13.05
C MET A 87 -13.09 -5.86 -13.81
N SER A 88 -12.64 -7.09 -13.54
CA SER A 88 -13.18 -8.30 -14.19
C SER A 88 -14.65 -8.57 -13.84
N LEU A 89 -15.09 -8.17 -12.64
CA LEU A 89 -16.50 -8.24 -12.24
C LEU A 89 -17.39 -7.24 -13.00
N GLY A 90 -16.81 -6.16 -13.55
CA GLY A 90 -17.53 -5.13 -14.30
C GLY A 90 -17.65 -5.38 -15.79
N SER A 91 -16.80 -6.22 -16.37
CA SER A 91 -16.81 -6.52 -17.81
C SER A 91 -17.84 -7.59 -18.21
N ALA A 92 -18.50 -8.24 -17.25
CA ALA A 92 -19.59 -9.18 -17.51
C ALA A 92 -20.93 -8.42 -17.63
N GLN A 93 -21.71 -8.71 -18.67
CA GLN A 93 -22.97 -8.03 -18.98
C GLN A 93 -23.97 -7.97 -17.80
N GLY A 94 -24.07 -6.79 -17.19
CA GLY A 94 -25.30 -6.09 -16.80
C GLY A 94 -26.44 -6.86 -16.13
N SER A 95 -26.34 -7.09 -14.82
CA SER A 95 -27.52 -7.19 -13.94
C SER A 95 -27.33 -6.35 -12.67
N SER A 96 -28.41 -5.80 -12.11
CA SER A 96 -28.37 -5.01 -10.88
C SER A 96 -27.90 -5.81 -9.67
N ALA A 97 -28.15 -7.12 -9.64
CA ALA A 97 -27.67 -8.02 -8.60
C ALA A 97 -26.13 -8.16 -8.60
N GLN A 98 -25.51 -8.31 -9.79
CA GLN A 98 -24.05 -8.37 -9.90
C GLN A 98 -23.37 -7.06 -9.51
N ALA A 99 -24.01 -5.91 -9.77
CA ALA A 99 -23.50 -4.62 -9.32
C ALA A 99 -23.50 -4.52 -7.77
N VAL A 100 -24.55 -5.02 -7.12
CA VAL A 100 -24.65 -5.04 -5.65
C VAL A 100 -23.64 -6.00 -5.02
N ASP A 101 -23.48 -7.21 -5.58
CA ASP A 101 -22.49 -8.18 -5.10
C ASP A 101 -21.06 -7.66 -5.27
N ARG A 102 -20.80 -6.93 -6.37
CA ARG A 102 -19.51 -6.25 -6.61
C ARG A 102 -19.22 -5.16 -5.58
N ILE A 103 -20.22 -4.37 -5.20
CA ILE A 103 -20.08 -3.33 -4.18
C ILE A 103 -19.80 -3.97 -2.82
N LYS A 104 -20.61 -4.96 -2.39
CA LYS A 104 -20.41 -5.68 -1.13
C LYS A 104 -19.03 -6.34 -1.06
N TRP A 105 -18.63 -7.02 -2.12
CA TRP A 105 -17.31 -7.65 -2.20
C TRP A 105 -16.19 -6.62 -2.04
N SER A 106 -16.31 -5.46 -2.68
CA SER A 106 -15.33 -4.38 -2.51
C SER A 106 -15.28 -3.88 -1.06
N GLN A 107 -16.44 -3.64 -0.43
CA GLN A 107 -16.51 -3.08 0.92
C GLN A 107 -15.87 -3.99 1.96
N GLU A 108 -16.14 -5.30 1.93
CA GLU A 108 -15.57 -6.27 2.89
C GLU A 108 -14.05 -6.38 2.75
N ASN A 109 -13.54 -6.45 1.51
CA ASN A 109 -12.12 -6.66 1.27
C ASN A 109 -11.30 -5.36 1.44
N ILE A 110 -11.87 -4.18 1.17
CA ILE A 110 -11.21 -2.88 1.38
C ILE A 110 -10.97 -2.63 2.88
N VAL A 111 -11.91 -2.99 3.75
CA VAL A 111 -11.81 -2.71 5.20
C VAL A 111 -10.59 -3.41 5.80
N GLU A 112 -10.37 -4.68 5.47
CA GLU A 112 -9.21 -5.43 5.97
C GLU A 112 -7.89 -4.85 5.44
N LEU A 113 -7.81 -4.58 4.13
CA LEU A 113 -6.60 -4.03 3.51
C LEU A 113 -6.27 -2.64 4.06
N ARG A 114 -7.30 -1.82 4.32
CA ARG A 114 -7.16 -0.51 4.95
C ARG A 114 -6.58 -0.63 6.36
N ALA A 115 -7.11 -1.53 7.19
CA ALA A 115 -6.58 -1.74 8.53
C ALA A 115 -5.11 -2.18 8.52
N ARG A 116 -4.75 -3.09 7.60
CA ARG A 116 -3.35 -3.52 7.39
C ARG A 116 -2.47 -2.36 6.91
N LEU A 117 -2.94 -1.54 5.97
CA LEU A 117 -2.18 -0.40 5.44
C LEU A 117 -1.93 0.68 6.51
N THR A 118 -2.97 1.04 7.26
CA THR A 118 -2.87 1.98 8.39
C THR A 118 -1.88 1.48 9.44
N SER A 119 -1.93 0.19 9.79
CA SER A 119 -1.01 -0.43 10.75
C SER A 119 0.45 -0.31 10.29
N ASN A 120 0.74 -0.73 9.05
CA ASN A 120 2.09 -0.63 8.48
C ASN A 120 2.58 0.82 8.36
N THR A 121 1.71 1.75 7.98
CA THR A 121 2.02 3.18 7.89
C THR A 121 2.36 3.76 9.26
N THR A 122 1.63 3.35 10.31
CA THR A 122 1.88 3.78 11.69
C THR A 122 3.21 3.23 12.22
N LEU A 123 3.49 1.95 11.95
CA LEU A 123 4.78 1.32 12.29
C LEU A 123 5.94 2.02 11.60
N LEU A 124 5.80 2.31 10.30
CA LEU A 124 6.80 3.04 9.54
C LEU A 124 7.03 4.43 10.15
N ASN A 125 5.98 5.23 10.33
CA ASN A 125 6.09 6.57 10.91
C ASN A 125 6.74 6.57 12.32
N THR A 126 6.41 5.58 13.15
CA THR A 126 7.00 5.41 14.48
C THR A 126 8.49 5.06 14.40
N PHE A 127 8.89 4.21 13.46
CA PHE A 127 10.30 3.90 13.18
C PHE A 127 11.07 5.13 12.68
N MET A 128 10.41 5.99 11.90
CA MET A 128 11.01 7.22 11.33
C MET A 128 11.23 8.30 12.38
N THR A 129 10.30 8.43 13.34
CA THR A 129 10.33 9.48 14.37
C THR A 129 11.30 9.17 15.53
N ARG A 130 11.87 7.94 15.57
CA ARG A 130 12.89 7.54 16.53
C ARG A 130 14.30 7.92 16.07
#